data_AF-A0A7S2SRN6-F1
#
_entry.id   AF-A0A7S2SRN6-F1
#
_cell.length_a   1.000
_cell.length_b   1.000
_cell.length_c   1.000
_cell.angle_alpha   90.00
_cell.angle_beta   90.00
_cell.angle_gamma   90.00
#
_symmetry.space_group_name_H-M   'P 1'
#
loop_
_entity.id
_entity.type
_entity.pdbx_description
1 polymer ?
#
loop_
_entity_poly.entity_id
_entity_poly.type
_entity_poly.pdbx_seq_one_letter_code
_entity_poly.pdbx_strand_id
1 'polypeptide(L)'
;DYNIQKESTLHLVLRLRGGHCQVPCGIFDDPAIVAEIKQASETIRKAMVQSKDLHSGVGSSEGPQALNQMIRWVMTKEEHASKIIKLVSEYCLCQRVKKEVFASDNDYVDALKAHHAV
;
A
#
# COMPACT_ATOMS: atom_id res chain seq x y z
N ASP A 1 4.60 -0.44 -35.36
CA ASP A 1 5.85 -0.84 -36.01
C ASP A 1 7.05 -0.14 -35.40
N TYR A 2 7.94 -0.92 -34.78
CA TYR A 2 9.24 -0.42 -34.34
C TYR A 2 10.29 -0.82 -35.39
N ASN A 3 10.98 0.17 -35.96
CA ASN A 3 11.92 0.00 -37.07
C ASN A 3 13.33 -0.39 -36.57
N ILE A 4 13.45 -1.56 -35.95
CA ILE A 4 14.73 -2.07 -35.42
C ILE A 4 15.60 -2.57 -36.57
N GLN A 5 16.82 -2.02 -36.71
CA GLN A 5 17.75 -2.35 -37.78
C GLN A 5 18.84 -3.33 -37.32
N LYS A 6 19.46 -4.02 -38.28
CA LYS A 6 20.65 -4.86 -38.03
C LYS A 6 21.75 -3.96 -37.44
N GLU A 7 22.31 -4.38 -36.32
CA GLU A 7 23.27 -3.63 -35.47
C GLU A 7 22.70 -2.58 -34.51
N SER A 8 21.38 -2.57 -34.28
CA SER A 8 20.81 -1.79 -33.18
C SER A 8 21.21 -2.38 -31.81
N THR A 9 21.83 -1.57 -30.95
CA THR A 9 22.15 -1.97 -29.57
C THR A 9 20.96 -1.72 -28.64
N LEU A 10 20.31 -2.79 -28.19
CA LEU A 10 19.23 -2.72 -27.21
C LEU A 10 19.82 -2.62 -25.79
N HIS A 11 19.53 -1.52 -25.09
CA HIS A 11 19.89 -1.37 -23.68
C HIS A 11 18.77 -1.91 -22.80
N LEU A 12 18.99 -3.09 -22.20
CA LEU A 12 18.07 -3.68 -21.24
C LEU A 12 18.38 -3.15 -19.84
N VAL A 13 17.50 -2.32 -19.28
CA VAL A 13 17.60 -1.88 -17.89
C VAL A 13 16.78 -2.82 -17.01
N LEU A 14 17.47 -3.72 -16.30
CA LEU A 14 16.84 -4.55 -15.28
C LEU A 14 16.68 -3.71 -14.00
N ARG A 15 15.46 -3.28 -13.69
CA ARG A 15 15.17 -2.71 -12.37
C ARG A 15 14.83 -3.85 -11.42
N LEU A 16 15.79 -4.22 -10.57
CA LEU A 16 15.50 -5.04 -9.39
C LEU A 16 14.59 -4.21 -8.49
N ARG A 17 13.28 -4.48 -8.50
CA ARG A 17 12.40 -4.03 -7.43
C ARG A 17 12.70 -4.90 -6.22
N GLY A 18 13.67 -4.48 -5.41
CA GLY A 18 13.90 -5.10 -4.12
C GLY A 18 12.68 -4.88 -3.23
N GLY A 19 12.40 -5.84 -2.34
CA GLY A 19 11.30 -5.75 -1.37
C GLY A 19 11.50 -4.63 -0.35
N HIS A 20 10.86 -4.70 0.82
CA HIS A 20 10.77 -3.52 1.70
C HIS A 20 12.14 -2.86 2.05
N CYS A 21 13.21 -3.65 2.25
CA CYS A 21 14.58 -3.17 2.48
C CYS A 21 15.35 -2.81 1.20
N GLN A 22 14.80 -3.13 0.03
CA GLN A 22 15.45 -3.16 -1.28
C GLN A 22 16.70 -4.07 -1.36
N VAL A 23 16.90 -4.91 -0.35
CA VAL A 23 17.97 -5.91 -0.22
C VAL A 23 17.39 -7.19 0.43
N PRO A 24 18.02 -8.37 0.28
CA PRO A 24 17.58 -9.60 0.95
C PRO A 24 17.90 -9.56 2.45
N CYS A 25 17.14 -8.77 3.22
CA CYS A 25 17.42 -8.54 4.63
C CYS A 25 16.93 -9.67 5.56
N GLY A 26 15.90 -10.43 5.19
CA GLY A 26 15.39 -11.53 6.01
C GLY A 26 14.68 -11.11 7.31
N ILE A 27 14.58 -9.81 7.56
CA ILE A 27 13.96 -9.21 8.75
C ILE A 27 12.52 -8.86 8.39
N PHE A 28 11.55 -9.58 8.97
CA PHE A 28 10.13 -9.38 8.73
C PHE A 28 9.36 -9.47 10.06
N ASP A 29 8.29 -8.69 10.18
CA ASP A 29 7.37 -8.58 11.32
C ASP A 29 5.97 -8.35 10.76
N ASP A 30 5.38 -9.42 10.24
CA ASP A 30 4.06 -9.40 9.61
C ASP A 30 2.96 -8.90 10.57
N PRO A 31 2.96 -9.27 11.88
CA PRO A 31 2.01 -8.73 12.84
C PRO A 31 2.05 -7.19 12.94
N ALA A 32 3.24 -6.59 12.98
CA ALA A 32 3.38 -5.13 13.04
C ALA A 32 2.84 -4.47 11.75
N ILE A 33 3.14 -5.04 10.59
CA ILE A 33 2.67 -4.56 9.28
C ILE A 33 1.14 -4.63 9.18
N VAL A 34 0.53 -5.74 9.62
CA VAL A 34 -0.93 -5.88 9.66
C VAL A 34 -1.56 -4.85 10.60
N ALA A 35 -0.95 -4.58 11.76
CA ALA A 35 -1.42 -3.54 12.68
C ALA A 35 -1.35 -2.14 12.04
N GLU A 36 -0.27 -1.84 11.32
CA GLU A 36 -0.08 -0.57 10.62
C GLU A 36 -1.11 -0.36 9.50
N ILE A 37 -1.39 -1.38 8.69
CA ILE A 37 -2.45 -1.33 7.67
C ILE A 37 -3.80 -1.06 8.32
N LYS A 38 -4.15 -1.82 9.39
CA LYS A 38 -5.42 -1.65 10.09
C LYS A 38 -5.58 -0.23 10.65
N GLN A 39 -4.51 0.32 11.25
CA GLN A 39 -4.51 1.68 11.75
C GLN A 39 -4.71 2.70 10.62
N ALA A 40 -4.02 2.54 9.48
CA ALA A 40 -4.20 3.41 8.32
C ALA A 40 -5.62 3.33 7.75
N SER A 41 -6.21 2.14 7.66
CA SER A 41 -7.61 1.95 7.24
C SER A 41 -8.59 2.64 8.17
N GLU A 42 -8.36 2.57 9.48
CA GLU A 42 -9.20 3.24 10.48
C GLU A 42 -9.09 4.77 10.38
N THR A 43 -7.89 5.31 10.13
CA THR A 43 -7.70 6.74 9.86
C THR A 43 -8.43 7.18 8.60
N ILE A 44 -8.37 6.39 7.51
CA ILE A 44 -9.12 6.65 6.28
C ILE A 44 -10.63 6.69 6.57
N ARG A 45 -11.14 5.71 7.33
CA ARG A 45 -12.56 5.65 7.73
C ARG A 45 -12.95 6.90 8.52
N LYS A 46 -12.14 7.31 9.49
CA LYS A 46 -12.37 8.52 10.29
C LYS A 46 -12.36 9.78 9.42
N ALA A 47 -11.42 9.92 8.49
CA ALA A 47 -11.35 11.04 7.57
C ALA A 47 -12.61 11.15 6.69
N MET A 48 -13.15 10.02 6.22
CA MET A 48 -14.39 9.99 5.44
C MET A 48 -15.60 10.46 6.27
N VAL A 49 -15.71 10.03 7.54
CA VAL A 49 -16.79 10.47 8.44
C VAL A 49 -16.68 11.97 8.72
N GLN A 50 -15.49 12.45 9.06
CA GLN A 50 -15.28 13.87 9.38
C GLN A 50 -15.53 14.78 8.17
N SER A 51 -15.13 14.38 6.97
CA SER A 51 -15.45 15.11 5.74
C SER A 51 -16.95 15.21 5.50
N LYS A 52 -17.72 14.14 5.79
CA LYS A 52 -19.18 14.15 5.71
C LYS A 52 -19.81 15.11 6.73
N ASP A 53 -19.32 15.10 7.96
CA ASP A 53 -19.85 15.94 9.04
C ASP A 53 -19.57 17.43 8.77
N LEU A 54 -18.38 17.75 8.24
CA LEU A 54 -18.00 19.13 7.90
C LEU A 54 -18.76 19.69 6.69
N HIS A 55 -19.26 18.82 5.81
CA HIS A 55 -19.98 19.23 4.60
C HIS A 55 -21.18 20.13 4.89
N SER A 56 -21.91 19.90 6.00
CA SER A 56 -23.05 20.74 6.38
C SER A 56 -22.66 22.16 6.78
N GLY A 57 -21.42 22.37 7.23
CA GLY A 57 -20.90 23.68 7.62
C GLY A 57 -20.52 24.57 6.45
N VAL A 58 -20.33 24.02 5.25
CA VAL A 58 -19.79 24.72 4.06
C VAL A 58 -20.67 25.90 3.62
N GLY A 59 -21.99 25.83 3.80
CA GLY A 59 -22.93 26.90 3.46
C GLY A 59 -23.18 27.94 4.57
N SER A 60 -22.50 27.81 5.71
CA SER A 60 -22.71 28.66 6.88
C SER A 60 -21.67 29.79 6.97
N SER A 61 -21.80 30.66 7.97
CA SER A 61 -20.76 31.65 8.32
C SER A 61 -19.41 31.04 8.68
N GLU A 62 -19.38 29.76 9.06
CA GLU A 62 -18.15 28.99 9.32
C GLU A 62 -17.64 28.23 8.08
N GLY A 63 -18.28 28.41 6.93
CA GLY A 63 -17.98 27.71 5.68
C GLY A 63 -16.50 27.69 5.27
N PRO A 64 -15.77 28.82 5.32
CA PRO A 64 -14.34 28.84 4.99
C PRO A 64 -13.50 27.92 5.90
N GLN A 65 -13.81 27.91 7.20
CA GLN A 65 -13.12 27.04 8.15
C GLN A 65 -13.48 25.57 7.93
N ALA A 66 -14.76 25.26 7.72
CA ALA A 66 -15.23 23.91 7.41
C ALA A 66 -14.57 23.35 6.14
N LEU A 67 -14.48 24.15 5.08
CA LEU A 67 -13.80 23.81 3.82
C LEU A 67 -12.31 23.50 4.05
N ASN A 68 -11.60 24.36 4.78
CA ASN A 68 -10.19 24.15 5.07
C ASN A 68 -9.96 22.85 5.86
N GLN A 69 -10.81 22.54 6.84
CA GLN A 69 -10.71 21.29 7.59
C GLN A 69 -11.03 20.06 6.73
N MET A 70 -12.04 20.14 5.87
CA MET A 70 -12.38 19.05 4.95
C MET A 70 -11.23 18.76 3.97
N ILE A 71 -10.57 19.79 3.44
CA ILE A 71 -9.39 19.61 2.57
C ILE A 71 -8.28 18.85 3.31
N ARG A 72 -8.01 19.18 4.57
CA ARG A 72 -7.01 18.44 5.37
C ARG A 72 -7.39 16.98 5.54
N TRP A 73 -8.66 16.68 5.82
CA TRP A 73 -9.12 15.29 5.92
C TRP A 73 -8.99 14.52 4.60
N VAL A 74 -9.25 15.17 3.46
CA VAL A 74 -9.01 14.59 2.14
C VAL A 74 -7.52 14.30 1.94
N MET A 75 -6.64 15.26 2.25
CA MET A 75 -5.20 15.04 2.14
C MET A 75 -4.71 13.89 3.04
N THR A 76 -5.18 13.83 4.29
CA THR A 76 -4.87 12.72 5.21
C THR A 76 -5.33 11.37 4.65
N LYS A 77 -6.54 11.30 4.08
CA LYS A 77 -7.04 10.07 3.44
C LYS A 77 -6.12 9.62 2.31
N GLU A 78 -5.73 10.52 1.40
CA GLU A 78 -4.88 10.19 0.25
C GLU A 78 -3.46 9.77 0.68
N GLU A 79 -2.91 10.40 1.72
CA GLU A 79 -1.64 10.02 2.31
C GLU A 79 -1.68 8.59 2.88
N HIS A 80 -2.70 8.26 3.68
CA HIS A 80 -2.84 6.92 4.26
C HIS A 80 -3.14 5.86 3.20
N ALA A 81 -3.91 6.18 2.15
CA ALA A 81 -4.13 5.27 1.03
C ALA A 81 -2.82 4.97 0.29
N SER A 82 -2.02 6.00 0.02
CA SER A 82 -0.69 5.86 -0.58
C SER A 82 0.25 5.02 0.28
N LYS A 83 0.19 5.20 1.61
CA LYS A 83 0.96 4.41 2.57
C LYS A 83 0.61 2.93 2.50
N ILE A 84 -0.68 2.58 2.46
CA ILE A 84 -1.13 1.18 2.31
C ILE A 84 -0.63 0.60 0.99
N ILE A 85 -0.80 1.31 -0.13
CA ILE A 85 -0.35 0.85 -1.45
C ILE A 85 1.15 0.57 -1.44
N LYS A 86 1.93 1.50 -0.87
CA LYS A 86 3.39 1.34 -0.76
C LYS A 86 3.77 0.14 0.10
N LEU A 87 3.17 0.00 1.28
CA LEU A 87 3.44 -1.11 2.19
C LEU A 87 3.12 -2.46 1.53
N VAL A 88 1.94 -2.59 0.91
CA VAL A 88 1.55 -3.83 0.22
C VAL A 88 2.48 -4.14 -0.95
N SER A 89 2.83 -3.13 -1.74
CA SER A 89 3.65 -3.33 -2.95
C SER A 89 5.13 -3.58 -2.68
N GLU A 90 5.69 -3.03 -1.61
CA GLU A 90 7.11 -3.18 -1.27
C GLU A 90 7.34 -4.28 -0.23
N TYR A 91 6.40 -4.47 0.70
CA TYR A 91 6.51 -5.47 1.76
C TYR A 91 5.86 -6.78 1.34
N CYS A 92 4.54 -6.79 1.16
CA CYS A 92 3.77 -8.03 0.97
C CYS A 92 4.06 -8.69 -0.38
N LEU A 93 4.00 -7.94 -1.49
CA LEU A 93 4.24 -8.51 -2.83
C LEU A 93 5.69 -8.96 -3.05
N CYS A 94 6.63 -8.47 -2.26
CA CYS A 94 8.04 -8.86 -2.34
C CYS A 94 8.47 -9.83 -1.24
N GLN A 95 7.55 -10.25 -0.37
CA GLN A 95 7.84 -11.23 0.67
C GLN A 95 7.91 -12.63 0.05
N ARG A 96 9.05 -13.30 0.24
CA ARG A 96 9.15 -14.73 -0.07
C ARG A 96 8.53 -15.51 1.08
N VAL A 97 7.42 -16.19 0.82
CA VAL A 97 6.86 -17.21 1.71
C VAL A 97 7.86 -18.39 1.71
N LYS A 98 8.61 -18.55 2.81
CA LYS A 98 9.61 -19.60 2.94
C LYS A 98 8.91 -20.92 3.23
N LYS A 99 9.07 -21.93 2.38
CA LYS A 99 8.41 -23.23 2.57
C LYS A 99 8.83 -23.86 3.91
N GLU A 100 10.09 -23.68 4.30
CA GLU A 100 10.69 -24.24 5.51
C GLU A 100 10.12 -23.71 6.85
N VAL A 101 9.31 -22.64 6.86
CA VAL A 101 8.65 -22.17 8.10
C VAL A 101 7.29 -22.85 8.36
N PHE A 102 6.82 -23.69 7.43
CA PHE A 102 5.52 -24.38 7.54
C PHE A 102 5.72 -25.84 7.93
N ALA A 103 4.80 -26.36 8.76
CA ALA A 103 4.83 -27.75 9.22
C ALA A 103 4.50 -28.75 8.10
N SER A 104 3.72 -28.33 7.09
CA SER A 104 3.32 -29.17 5.97
C SER A 104 3.19 -28.37 4.66
N ASP A 105 3.23 -29.09 3.53
CA ASP A 105 3.00 -28.52 2.20
C ASP A 105 1.58 -27.92 2.07
N ASN A 106 0.59 -28.50 2.75
CA ASN A 106 -0.77 -27.95 2.77
C ASN A 106 -0.82 -26.59 3.46
N ASP A 107 -0.18 -26.44 4.63
CA ASP A 107 -0.15 -25.16 5.36
C ASP A 107 0.53 -24.07 4.53
N TYR A 108 1.62 -24.43 3.84
CA TYR A 108 2.30 -23.52 2.90
C TYR A 108 1.38 -23.09 1.76
N VAL A 109 0.65 -24.02 1.14
CA VAL A 109 -0.27 -23.73 0.03
C VAL A 109 -1.44 -22.85 0.48
N ASP A 110 -2.00 -23.10 1.66
CA ASP A 110 -3.11 -22.31 2.18
C ASP A 110 -2.69 -20.89 2.55
N ALA A 111 -1.49 -20.72 3.14
CA ALA A 111 -0.89 -19.40 3.35
C ALA A 111 -0.66 -18.67 2.02
N LEU A 112 -0.17 -19.37 0.99
CA LEU A 112 0.04 -18.79 -0.34
C LEU A 112 -1.27 -18.33 -0.97
N LYS A 113 -2.35 -19.11 -0.85
CA LYS A 113 -3.68 -18.74 -1.35
C LYS A 113 -4.23 -17.53 -0.63
N ALA A 114 -4.13 -17.49 0.70
CA ALA A 114 -4.55 -16.34 1.49
C ALA A 114 -3.81 -15.06 1.09
N HIS A 115 -2.51 -15.16 0.81
CA HIS A 115 -1.69 -14.02 0.36
C HIS A 115 -2.07 -13.50 -1.04
N HIS A 116 -2.58 -14.35 -1.95
CA HIS A 116 -3.01 -13.94 -3.29
C HIS A 116 -4.48 -13.51 -3.38
N ALA A 117 -5.27 -13.76 -2.33
CA ALA A 117 -6.69 -13.40 -2.29
C ALA A 117 -6.93 -11.93 -1.87
N VAL A 118 -5.86 -11.16 -1.65
CA VAL A 118 -5.87 -9.76 -1.18
C VAL A 118 -5.77 -8.77 -2.33
#